data_AF-A0A356TJ73-F1
#
_entry.id   AF-A0A356TJ73-F1
#
_cell.length_a   1.000
_cell.length_b   1.000
_cell.length_c   1.000
_cell.angle_alpha   90.00
_cell.angle_beta   90.00
_cell.angle_gamma   90.00
#
_symmetry.space_group_name_H-M   'P 1'
#
loop_
_entity.id
_entity.type
_entity.pdbx_description
1 polymer ?
#
loop_
_entity_poly.entity_id
_entity_poly.type
_entity_poly.pdbx_seq_one_letter_code
_entity_poly.pdbx_strand_id
1 'polypeptide(L)' 'MPVCRECEDEIEADEVVKLKVGRKTLKLCEDCADRMREEREIAEASEGVIQDMMGFKGRR' A
#
# COMPACT_ATOMS: atom_id res chain seq x y z
N MET A 1 -11.50 8.64 -17.63
CA MET A 1 -10.18 8.01 -17.50
C MET A 1 -9.88 7.88 -16.01
N PRO A 2 -9.44 6.72 -15.51
CA PRO A 2 -8.91 6.62 -14.16
C PRO A 2 -7.71 7.55 -13.97
N VAL A 3 -7.52 8.03 -12.75
CA VAL A 3 -6.40 8.89 -12.38
C VAL A 3 -5.50 8.11 -11.44
N CYS A 4 -4.20 8.11 -11.72
CA CYS A 4 -3.20 7.53 -10.84
C CYS A 4 -3.21 8.26 -9.49
N ARG A 5 -3.26 7.52 -8.39
CA ARG A 5 -3.34 8.15 -7.06
C ARG A 5 -2.03 8.80 -6.60
N GLU A 6 -0.91 8.46 -7.23
CA GLU A 6 0.43 8.91 -6.83
C GLU A 6 0.88 10.14 -7.62
N CYS A 7 0.84 10.08 -8.95
CA CYS A 7 1.25 11.19 -9.84
C CYS A 7 0.09 12.06 -10.33
N GLU A 8 -1.16 11.68 -10.02
CA GLU A 8 -2.37 12.39 -10.47
C GLU A 8 -2.55 12.46 -11.99
N ASP A 9 -1.81 11.65 -12.75
CA ASP A 9 -1.95 11.53 -14.21
C ASP A 9 -3.16 10.70 -14.60
N GLU A 10 -3.78 11.07 -15.73
CA GLU A 10 -4.84 10.29 -16.35
C GLU A 10 -4.27 9.06 -17.04
N ILE A 11 -4.79 7.89 -16.69
CA ILE A 11 -4.38 6.59 -17.23
C ILE A 11 -5.57 5.88 -17.86
N GLU A 12 -5.29 4.96 -18.78
CA GLU A 12 -6.32 4.16 -19.41
C GLU A 12 -6.89 3.12 -18.43
N ALA A 13 -8.15 2.72 -18.62
CA ALA A 13 -8.81 1.78 -17.72
C ALA A 13 -8.13 0.40 -17.71
N ASP A 14 -7.55 0.03 -18.84
CA ASP A 14 -6.85 -1.23 -19.07
C ASP A 14 -5.45 -1.25 -18.43
N GLU A 15 -4.85 -0.07 -18.18
CA GLU A 15 -3.52 0.10 -17.58
C GLU A 15 -3.56 0.37 -16.06
N VAL A 16 -4.74 0.32 -15.45
CA VAL A 16 -4.88 0.53 -14.00
C VAL A 16 -4.41 -0.68 -13.21
N VAL A 17 -3.31 -0.49 -12.48
CA VAL A 17 -2.85 -1.46 -11.49
C VAL A 17 -3.50 -1.16 -10.13
N LYS A 18 -4.12 -2.17 -9.53
CA LYS A 18 -4.72 -2.07 -8.19
C LYS A 18 -3.75 -2.62 -7.16
N LEU A 19 -3.25 -1.76 -6.27
CA LEU A 19 -2.35 -2.14 -5.19
C LEU A 19 -3.07 -2.05 -3.84
N LYS A 20 -3.07 -3.13 -3.06
CA LYS A 20 -3.72 -3.15 -1.74
C LYS A 20 -2.77 -2.64 -0.64
N VAL A 21 -3.08 -1.47 -0.08
CA VAL A 21 -2.37 -0.82 1.05
C VAL A 21 -3.14 -0.97 2.35
N GLY A 22 -2.70 -1.92 3.19
CA GLY A 22 -3.39 -2.30 4.41
C GLY A 22 -4.84 -2.70 4.13
N ARG A 23 -5.80 -1.90 4.62
CA ARG A 23 -7.24 -2.09 4.37
C ARG A 23 -7.75 -1.38 3.09
N LYS A 24 -6.95 -0.50 2.49
CA LYS A 24 -7.36 0.29 1.31
C LYS A 24 -6.77 -0.33 0.04
N THR A 25 -7.44 -0.11 -1.08
CA THR A 25 -6.90 -0.46 -2.41
C THR A 25 -6.69 0.83 -3.18
N LEU A 26 -5.46 1.06 -3.63
CA LEU A 26 -5.07 2.20 -4.46
C LEU A 26 -5.09 1.78 -5.94
N LYS A 27 -5.41 2.74 -6.81
CA LYS A 27 -5.32 2.60 -8.26
C LYS A 27 -4.13 3.44 -8.73
N LEU A 28 -3.18 2.79 -9.39
CA LEU A 28 -1.90 3.35 -9.78
C LEU A 28 -1.61 2.98 -11.23
N CYS A 29 -0.77 3.77 -11.90
CA CYS A 29 -0.13 3.34 -13.14
C CYS A 29 0.93 2.26 -12.84
N GLU A 30 1.42 1.58 -13.88
CA GLU A 30 2.43 0.52 -13.75
C GLU A 30 3.68 1.03 -13.01
N ASP A 31 4.25 2.17 -13.43
CA ASP A 31 5.45 2.76 -12.80
C ASP A 31 5.28 3.10 -11.31
N CYS A 32 4.12 3.61 -10.92
CA CYS A 32 3.86 3.94 -9.51
C CYS A 32 3.55 2.69 -8.69
N ALA A 33 2.93 1.67 -9.30
CA ALA A 33 2.67 0.41 -8.64
C ALA A 33 3.95 -0.36 -8.33
N ASP A 34 4.93 -0.35 -9.22
CA ASP A 34 6.20 -1.07 -9.00
C ASP A 34 7.05 -0.43 -7.91
N ARG A 35 7.20 0.90 -7.91
CA ARG A 35 7.86 1.63 -6.82
C ARG A 35 7.20 1.35 -5.46
N MET A 36 5.87 1.43 -5.42
CA MET A 36 5.13 1.13 -4.19
C MET A 36 5.20 -0.34 -3.78
N ARG A 37 5.41 -1.29 -4.69
CA ARG A 37 5.61 -2.71 -4.32
C ARG A 37 6.95 -2.91 -3.62
N GLU A 38 8.01 -2.30 -4.13
CA GLU A 38 9.34 -2.34 -3.50
C GLU A 38 9.31 -1.71 -2.09
N GLU A 39 8.63 -0.58 -1.91
CA GLU A 39 8.50 0.06 -0.59
C GLU A 39 7.69 -0.77 0.43
N ARG A 40 6.85 -1.71 -0.04
CA ARG A 40 5.94 -2.48 0.81
C ARG A 40 6.53 -3.73 1.43
N GLU A 41 7.58 -4.28 0.84
CA GLU A 41 8.36 -5.34 1.49
C GLU A 41 8.89 -4.87 2.87
N ILE A 42 9.03 -3.55 3.07
CA ILE A 42 9.48 -2.93 4.32
C ILE A 42 8.33 -2.72 5.33
N ALA A 43 7.10 -2.46 4.84
CA ALA A 43 5.97 -2.08 5.69
C ALA A 43 5.30 -3.28 6.38
N GLU A 44 5.17 -4.42 5.70
CA GLU A 44 4.61 -5.65 6.31
C GLU A 44 5.52 -6.21 7.43
N ALA A 45 6.83 -5.95 7.37
CA ALA A 45 7.76 -6.26 8.45
C ALA A 45 7.57 -5.37 9.70
N SER A 46 6.92 -4.21 9.59
CA SER A 46 6.79 -3.22 10.67
C SER A 46 5.47 -3.33 11.45
N GLU A 47 4.37 -3.73 10.80
CA GLU A 47 3.06 -3.86 11.46
C GLU A 47 3.00 -5.06 12.44
N GLY A 48 3.74 -6.14 12.17
CA GLY A 48 3.89 -7.27 13.10
C GLY A 48 4.65 -6.92 14.38
N VAL A 49 5.67 -6.05 14.30
CA VAL A 49 6.49 -5.66 15.45
C VAL A 49 5.73 -4.75 16.42
N ILE A 50 4.83 -3.91 15.92
CA ILE A 50 4.03 -3.01 16.76
C ILE A 50 2.90 -3.77 17.47
N GLN A 51 2.37 -4.84 16.86
CA GLN A 51 1.33 -5.67 17.47
C GLN A 51 1.85 -6.49 18.67
N ASP A 52 3.11 -6.92 18.65
CA ASP A 52 3.77 -7.59 19.77
C ASP A 52 4.06 -6.64 20.95
N MET A 53 4.30 -5.34 20.69
CA MET A 53 4.54 -4.36 21.76
C MET A 53 3.27 -3.92 22.52
N MET A 54 2.07 -4.08 21.95
CA MET A 54 0.80 -3.79 22.64
C MET A 54 0.22 -5.00 23.41
N GLY A 55 0.69 -6.22 23.14
CA GLY A 55 0.22 -7.44 23.83
C GLY A 55 0.76 -7.64 25.25
N PHE A 56 1.90 -7.00 25.60
CA PHE A 56 2.54 -7.23 26.91
C PHE A 56 2.07 -6.26 28.02
N LYS A 57 1.31 -5.20 27.69
CA LYS A 57 0.98 -4.11 28.63
C LYS A 57 -0.52 -3.97 28.93
N GLY A 58 -1.27 -5.07 28.90
CA GLY A 58 -2.73 -5.08 29.15
C GLY A 58 -3.25 -6.20 30.04
N ARG A 59 -2.40 -6.97 30.73
CA ARG A 59 -2.84 -7.86 31.81
C ARG A 59 -2.82 -7.12 33.14
N ARG A 60 -3.90 -6.42 33.44
CA ARG A 60 -4.42 -6.17 34.80
C ARG A 60 -5.83 -5.62 34.73
#